data_AF-A0A6I9N1R9-F1
#
_entry.id   AF-A0A6I9N1R9-F1
#
_cell.length_a   1.000
_cell.length_b   1.000
_cell.length_c   1.000
_cell.angle_alpha   90.00
_cell.angle_beta   90.00
_cell.angle_gamma   90.00
#
_symmetry.space_group_name_H-M   'P 1'
#
loop_
_entity.id
_entity.type
_entity.pdbx_description
1 polymer ?
#
loop_
_entity_poly.entity_id
_entity_poly.type
_entity_poly.pdbx_seq_one_letter_code
_entity_poly.pdbx_strand_id
1 'polypeptide(L)'
;MAQWNQLQQLETRYLEQLYHLYSDSFPMELRQFLAPWIESQDWAYAANKESHATLVFHNLLGEIDQQYSRFLQENNVLYQHNLRRIKQHLQSKYLEKPMDIARIVARCLWEEQRLLQTATTAVQEGQAAHPSGTVVTEKQQILEHNLQDIRKRVQDMEQKMKMLENLQDDFDFNYKTLKSQGELSQDLNGNSQAAATRQKMAQLEQMLSALDQLRRQIVTEMGGLLTAMDYVQKNLTDEELADWKRRQQIACIGGPPNICLDRLETW
;
A
#
# COMPACT_ATOMS: atom_id res chain seq x y z
N MET A 1 -18.56 -3.17 -20.78
CA MET A 1 -17.75 -2.45 -19.78
C MET A 1 -17.84 -0.97 -20.12
N ALA A 2 -18.12 -0.10 -19.16
CA ALA A 2 -18.30 1.34 -19.45
C ALA A 2 -17.01 1.96 -20.02
N GLN A 3 -17.13 2.88 -20.96
CA GLN A 3 -16.04 3.69 -21.51
C GLN A 3 -15.25 4.38 -20.38
N TRP A 4 -15.95 4.81 -19.33
CA TRP A 4 -15.34 5.38 -18.13
C TRP A 4 -14.27 4.50 -17.49
N ASN A 5 -14.50 3.17 -17.43
CA ASN A 5 -13.55 2.25 -16.83
C ASN A 5 -12.25 2.14 -17.66
N GLN A 6 -12.34 2.30 -18.98
CA GLN A 6 -11.18 2.30 -19.86
C GLN A 6 -10.35 3.58 -19.68
N LEU A 7 -11.01 4.73 -19.50
CA LEU A 7 -10.35 6.02 -19.26
C LEU A 7 -9.55 6.02 -17.95
N GLN A 8 -10.08 5.37 -16.90
CA GLN A 8 -9.40 5.26 -15.59
C GLN A 8 -8.11 4.42 -15.64
N GLN A 9 -7.89 3.65 -16.69
CA GLN A 9 -6.71 2.81 -16.87
C GLN A 9 -5.62 3.48 -17.72
N LEU A 10 -5.84 4.72 -18.19
CA LEU A 10 -4.86 5.45 -18.98
C LEU A 10 -3.69 5.95 -18.14
N GLU A 11 -2.55 6.19 -18.80
CA GLU A 11 -1.37 6.80 -18.17
C GLU A 11 -1.67 8.22 -17.65
N THR A 12 -0.93 8.65 -16.62
CA THR A 12 -1.12 9.95 -15.93
C THR A 12 -1.24 11.15 -16.87
N ARG A 13 -0.46 11.18 -17.97
CA ARG A 13 -0.50 12.27 -18.96
C ARG A 13 -1.86 12.41 -19.67
N TYR A 14 -2.58 11.31 -19.87
CA TYR A 14 -3.91 11.33 -20.48
C TYR A 14 -4.99 11.60 -19.43
N LEU A 15 -4.77 11.19 -18.18
CA LEU A 15 -5.65 11.55 -17.06
C LEU A 15 -5.65 13.07 -16.81
N GLU A 16 -4.52 13.75 -16.96
CA GLU A 16 -4.49 15.22 -16.89
C GLU A 16 -5.36 15.87 -17.97
N GLN A 17 -5.31 15.38 -19.21
CA GLN A 17 -6.18 15.86 -20.28
C GLN A 17 -7.66 15.60 -19.98
N LEU A 18 -7.96 14.44 -19.37
CA LEU A 18 -9.30 14.11 -18.90
C LEU A 18 -9.77 15.08 -17.79
N TYR A 19 -8.91 15.44 -16.83
CA TYR A 19 -9.27 16.40 -15.78
C TYR A 19 -9.58 17.79 -16.36
N HIS A 20 -8.80 18.24 -17.35
CA HIS A 20 -9.06 19.51 -18.02
C HIS A 20 -10.42 19.52 -18.74
N LEU A 21 -10.81 18.42 -19.40
CA LEU A 21 -12.12 18.29 -20.06
C LEU A 21 -13.30 18.57 -19.11
N TYR A 22 -13.19 18.08 -17.87
CA TYR A 22 -14.27 18.14 -16.88
C TYR A 22 -14.25 19.38 -15.98
N SER A 23 -13.16 20.15 -15.94
CA SER A 23 -12.98 21.30 -15.03
C SER A 23 -14.09 22.35 -15.09
N ASP A 24 -14.58 22.71 -16.29
CA ASP A 24 -15.60 23.77 -16.49
C ASP A 24 -16.86 23.30 -17.27
N SER A 25 -16.95 22.00 -17.60
CA SER A 25 -17.98 21.48 -18.52
C SER A 25 -19.15 20.80 -17.80
N PHE A 26 -18.98 19.53 -17.45
CA PHE A 26 -19.96 18.65 -16.84
C PHE A 26 -19.38 18.10 -15.53
N PRO A 27 -20.16 17.86 -14.47
CA PRO A 27 -19.60 17.34 -13.22
C PRO A 27 -19.00 15.94 -13.41
N MET A 28 -17.70 15.79 -13.14
CA MET A 28 -16.98 14.52 -13.30
C MET A 28 -17.55 13.42 -12.40
N GLU A 29 -18.03 13.80 -11.21
CA GLU A 29 -18.69 12.89 -10.28
C GLU A 29 -19.95 12.29 -10.91
N LEU A 30 -20.73 13.12 -11.62
CA LEU A 30 -21.94 12.66 -12.30
C LEU A 30 -21.61 11.76 -13.49
N ARG A 31 -20.56 12.12 -14.25
CA ARG A 31 -20.03 11.28 -15.34
C ARG A 31 -19.63 9.90 -14.83
N GLN A 32 -19.01 9.82 -13.65
CA GLN A 32 -18.58 8.58 -13.03
C GLN A 32 -19.76 7.78 -12.47
N PHE A 33 -20.60 8.38 -11.62
CA PHE A 33 -21.68 7.67 -10.92
C PHE A 33 -22.74 7.13 -11.87
N LEU A 34 -22.99 7.83 -12.96
CA LEU A 34 -23.98 7.45 -13.97
C LEU A 34 -23.35 6.96 -15.27
N ALA A 35 -22.07 6.57 -15.27
CA ALA A 35 -21.36 6.19 -16.49
C ALA A 35 -22.14 5.21 -17.39
N PRO A 36 -22.68 4.08 -16.87
CA PRO A 36 -23.42 3.14 -17.73
C PRO A 36 -24.70 3.73 -18.33
N TRP A 37 -25.41 4.57 -17.56
CA TRP A 37 -26.63 5.19 -18.04
C TRP A 37 -26.34 6.30 -19.05
N ILE A 38 -25.40 7.19 -18.74
CA ILE A 38 -24.99 8.29 -19.63
C ILE A 38 -24.51 7.70 -20.98
N GLU A 39 -23.68 6.66 -20.97
CA GLU A 39 -23.15 6.06 -22.19
C GLU A 39 -24.22 5.32 -23.03
N SER A 40 -25.37 4.99 -22.43
CA SER A 40 -26.48 4.32 -23.14
C SER A 40 -27.42 5.29 -23.88
N GLN A 41 -27.32 6.60 -23.64
CA GLN A 41 -28.19 7.60 -24.28
C GLN A 41 -27.58 8.16 -25.57
N ASP A 42 -28.43 8.47 -26.56
CA ASP A 42 -28.00 9.16 -27.78
C ASP A 42 -27.99 10.69 -27.58
N TRP A 43 -26.91 11.17 -26.95
CA TRP A 43 -26.73 12.59 -26.67
C TRP A 43 -26.58 13.44 -27.94
N ALA A 44 -26.07 12.86 -29.05
CA ALA A 44 -25.96 13.56 -30.33
C ALA A 44 -27.36 13.82 -30.93
N TYR A 45 -28.26 12.86 -30.82
CA TYR A 45 -29.67 13.05 -31.20
C TYR A 45 -30.36 14.06 -30.27
N ALA A 46 -30.17 13.93 -28.95
CA ALA A 46 -30.72 14.86 -27.96
C ALA A 46 -30.25 16.31 -28.22
N ALA A 47 -28.98 16.52 -28.57
CA ALA A 47 -28.42 17.83 -28.90
C ALA A 47 -29.06 18.52 -30.12
N ASN A 48 -29.80 17.78 -30.94
CA ASN A 48 -30.44 18.26 -32.17
C ASN A 48 -31.98 18.23 -32.11
N LYS A 49 -32.58 17.72 -31.04
CA LYS A 49 -34.04 17.62 -30.90
C LYS A 49 -34.50 17.99 -29.49
N GLU A 50 -35.13 19.15 -29.36
CA GLU A 50 -35.55 19.73 -28.07
C GLU A 50 -36.41 18.79 -27.23
N SER A 51 -37.46 18.19 -27.80
CA SER A 51 -38.33 17.27 -27.05
C SER A 51 -37.59 16.04 -26.52
N HIS A 52 -36.56 15.57 -27.24
CA HIS A 52 -35.72 14.48 -26.77
C HIS A 52 -34.72 14.95 -25.71
N ALA A 53 -34.14 16.15 -25.88
CA ALA A 53 -33.28 16.77 -24.87
C ALA A 53 -34.00 16.94 -23.54
N THR A 54 -35.24 17.44 -23.55
CA THR A 54 -36.07 17.60 -22.35
C THR A 54 -36.33 16.26 -21.67
N LEU A 55 -36.70 15.24 -22.44
CA LEU A 55 -36.92 13.89 -21.92
C LEU A 55 -35.66 13.32 -21.25
N VAL A 56 -34.53 13.34 -21.97
CA VAL A 56 -33.25 12.80 -21.46
C VAL A 56 -32.79 13.60 -20.24
N PHE A 57 -33.00 14.92 -20.21
CA PHE A 57 -32.66 15.74 -19.05
C PHE A 57 -33.48 15.38 -17.81
N HIS A 58 -34.80 15.19 -17.93
CA HIS A 58 -35.62 14.73 -16.81
C HIS A 58 -35.24 13.32 -16.35
N ASN A 59 -34.93 12.43 -17.29
CA ASN A 59 -34.44 11.09 -16.95
C ASN A 59 -33.11 11.15 -16.19
N LEU A 60 -32.18 12.02 -16.60
CA LEU A 60 -30.92 12.25 -15.88
C LEU A 60 -31.18 12.70 -14.43
N LEU A 61 -32.13 13.60 -14.20
CA LEU A 61 -32.50 14.02 -12.85
C LEU A 61 -33.08 12.86 -12.02
N GLY A 62 -33.87 11.98 -12.64
CA GLY A 62 -34.39 10.77 -12.01
C GLY A 62 -33.30 9.75 -11.66
N GLU A 63 -32.31 9.57 -12.52
CA GLU A 63 -31.14 8.73 -12.24
C GLU A 63 -30.30 9.29 -11.08
N ILE A 64 -30.16 10.61 -10.97
CA ILE A 64 -29.51 11.24 -9.81
C ILE A 64 -30.26 10.91 -8.52
N ASP A 65 -31.60 10.94 -8.52
CA ASP A 65 -32.41 10.58 -7.35
C ASP A 65 -32.27 9.09 -6.98
N GLN A 66 -32.17 8.22 -7.99
CA GLN A 66 -31.93 6.80 -7.77
C GLN A 66 -30.56 6.56 -7.14
N GLN A 67 -29.49 7.21 -7.64
CA GLN A 67 -28.16 7.09 -7.05
C GLN A 67 -28.07 7.72 -5.66
N TYR A 68 -28.74 8.85 -5.44
CA TYR A 68 -28.84 9.47 -4.12
C TYR A 68 -29.43 8.49 -3.10
N SER A 69 -30.49 7.76 -3.48
CA SER A 69 -31.12 6.76 -2.62
C SER A 69 -30.18 5.59 -2.28
N ARG A 70 -29.31 5.19 -3.20
CA ARG A 70 -28.27 4.18 -2.93
C ARG A 70 -27.23 4.70 -1.94
N PHE A 71 -26.71 5.92 -2.15
CA PHE A 71 -25.76 6.53 -1.20
C PHE A 71 -26.36 6.85 0.16
N LEU A 72 -27.69 7.02 0.24
CA LEU A 72 -28.40 7.11 1.51
C LEU A 72 -28.33 5.79 2.29
N GLN A 73 -28.55 4.65 1.61
CA GLN A 73 -28.44 3.33 2.23
C GLN A 73 -27.01 3.00 2.68
N GLU A 74 -26.01 3.47 1.93
CA GLU A 74 -24.58 3.30 2.24
C GLU A 74 -24.05 4.28 3.30
N ASN A 75 -24.89 5.18 3.83
CA ASN A 75 -24.49 6.25 4.77
C ASN A 75 -23.35 7.16 4.25
N ASN A 76 -23.19 7.32 2.93
CA ASN A 76 -22.14 8.14 2.35
C ASN A 76 -22.56 9.62 2.24
N VAL A 77 -22.41 10.35 3.35
CA VAL A 77 -22.83 11.76 3.47
C VAL A 77 -22.17 12.68 2.45
N LEU A 78 -20.91 12.42 2.08
CA LEU A 78 -20.17 13.24 1.09
C LEU A 78 -20.82 13.14 -0.29
N TYR A 79 -21.09 11.92 -0.77
CA TYR A 79 -21.69 11.72 -2.08
C TYR A 79 -23.15 12.16 -2.13
N GLN A 80 -23.90 12.02 -1.02
CA GLN A 80 -25.24 12.60 -0.89
C GLN A 80 -25.22 14.12 -1.08
N HIS A 81 -24.34 14.83 -0.37
CA HIS A 81 -24.20 16.27 -0.48
C HIS A 81 -23.81 16.69 -1.91
N ASN A 82 -22.84 16.00 -2.51
CA ASN A 82 -22.38 16.31 -3.87
C ASN A 82 -23.48 16.11 -4.91
N LEU A 83 -24.20 14.99 -4.90
CA LEU A 83 -25.31 14.76 -5.84
C LEU A 83 -26.43 15.78 -5.67
N ARG A 84 -26.77 16.15 -4.43
CA ARG A 84 -27.78 17.18 -4.17
C ARG A 84 -27.38 18.53 -4.77
N ARG A 85 -26.13 18.95 -4.57
CA ARG A 85 -25.58 20.20 -5.12
C ARG A 85 -25.54 20.16 -6.65
N ILE A 86 -25.08 19.05 -7.23
CA ILE A 86 -25.03 18.86 -8.69
C ILE A 86 -26.44 18.94 -9.29
N LYS A 87 -27.41 18.22 -8.71
CA LYS A 87 -28.80 18.24 -9.18
C LYS A 87 -29.36 19.66 -9.23
N GLN A 88 -29.18 20.41 -8.14
CA GLN A 88 -29.63 21.81 -8.05
C GLN A 88 -28.96 22.69 -9.11
N HIS A 89 -27.65 22.53 -9.30
CA HIS A 89 -26.92 23.25 -10.34
C HIS A 89 -27.46 22.96 -11.75
N LEU A 90 -27.64 21.67 -12.08
CA LEU A 90 -28.15 21.27 -13.39
C LEU A 90 -29.55 21.80 -13.65
N GLN A 91 -30.45 21.72 -12.67
CA GLN A 91 -31.80 22.28 -12.76
C GLN A 91 -31.74 23.80 -12.97
N SER A 92 -30.94 24.53 -12.20
CA SER A 92 -30.85 25.99 -12.34
C SER A 92 -30.31 26.45 -13.70
N LYS A 93 -29.39 25.68 -14.29
CA LYS A 93 -28.65 26.09 -15.49
C LYS A 93 -29.28 25.61 -16.80
N TYR A 94 -29.94 24.44 -16.79
CA TYR A 94 -30.35 23.75 -18.02
C TYR A 94 -31.82 23.38 -18.10
N LEU A 95 -32.64 23.64 -17.07
CA LEU A 95 -34.08 23.31 -17.11
C LEU A 95 -34.81 24.01 -18.26
N GLU A 96 -34.50 25.29 -18.50
CA GLU A 96 -35.08 26.07 -19.61
C GLU A 96 -34.40 25.81 -20.97
N LYS A 97 -33.28 25.07 -20.97
CA LYS A 97 -32.44 24.87 -22.16
C LYS A 97 -31.73 23.52 -22.15
N PRO A 98 -32.48 22.40 -22.18
CA PRO A 98 -31.93 21.05 -22.02
C PRO A 98 -31.04 20.61 -23.20
N MET A 99 -31.14 21.27 -24.36
CA MET A 99 -30.23 21.02 -25.49
C MET A 99 -28.78 21.41 -25.19
N ASP A 100 -28.55 22.41 -24.34
CA ASP A 100 -27.19 22.87 -24.00
C ASP A 100 -26.43 21.79 -23.23
N ILE A 101 -27.06 21.17 -22.23
CA ILE A 101 -26.44 20.05 -21.50
C ILE A 101 -26.26 18.82 -22.40
N ALA A 102 -27.21 18.54 -23.30
CA ALA A 102 -27.06 17.44 -24.25
C ALA A 102 -25.83 17.62 -25.17
N ARG A 103 -25.58 18.85 -25.65
CA ARG A 103 -24.36 19.18 -26.42
C ARG A 103 -23.08 19.02 -25.59
N ILE A 104 -23.10 19.46 -24.33
CA ILE A 104 -21.95 19.34 -23.43
C ILE A 104 -21.61 17.85 -23.22
N VAL A 105 -22.60 17.02 -22.86
CA VAL A 105 -22.37 15.60 -22.61
C VAL A 105 -21.93 14.88 -23.88
N ALA A 106 -22.58 15.16 -25.03
CA ALA A 106 -22.16 14.61 -26.32
C ALA A 106 -20.69 14.94 -26.64
N ARG A 107 -20.29 16.20 -26.41
CA ARG A 107 -18.92 16.66 -26.60
C ARG A 107 -17.94 15.95 -25.66
N CYS A 108 -18.27 15.83 -24.38
CA CYS A 108 -17.43 15.12 -23.41
C CYS A 108 -17.19 13.67 -23.84
N LEU A 109 -18.24 12.93 -24.19
CA LEU A 109 -18.11 11.53 -24.62
C LEU A 109 -17.31 11.38 -25.91
N TRP A 110 -17.47 12.31 -26.86
CA TRP A 110 -16.68 12.33 -28.09
C TRP A 110 -15.20 12.62 -27.82
N GLU A 111 -14.89 13.60 -26.96
CA GLU A 111 -13.51 13.93 -26.60
C GLU A 111 -12.84 12.79 -25.81
N GLU A 112 -13.58 12.11 -24.93
CA GLU A 112 -13.13 10.89 -24.26
C GLU A 112 -12.78 9.77 -25.26
N GLN A 113 -13.61 9.56 -26.28
CA GLN A 113 -13.36 8.54 -27.29
C GLN A 113 -12.12 8.88 -28.14
N ARG A 114 -11.95 10.15 -28.49
CA ARG A 114 -10.74 10.65 -29.16
C ARG A 114 -9.48 10.47 -28.29
N LEU A 115 -9.59 10.70 -26.98
CA LEU A 115 -8.50 10.51 -26.02
C LEU A 115 -8.08 9.03 -25.94
N LEU A 116 -9.05 8.11 -25.84
CA LEU A 116 -8.80 6.66 -25.86
C LEU A 116 -8.11 6.21 -27.15
N GLN A 117 -8.56 6.71 -28.30
CA GLN A 117 -7.93 6.43 -29.60
C GLN A 117 -6.48 6.91 -29.62
N THR A 118 -6.24 8.15 -29.16
CA THR A 118 -4.89 8.74 -29.10
C THR A 118 -3.95 7.92 -28.22
N ALA A 119 -4.42 7.49 -27.05
CA ALA A 119 -3.66 6.63 -26.15
C ALA A 119 -3.36 5.25 -26.77
N THR A 120 -4.34 4.66 -27.47
CA THR A 120 -4.18 3.37 -28.14
C THR A 120 -3.14 3.43 -29.27
N THR A 121 -3.15 4.50 -30.07
CA THR A 121 -2.17 4.70 -31.15
C THR A 121 -0.76 4.95 -30.60
N ALA A 122 -0.63 5.71 -29.52
CA ALA A 122 0.67 5.95 -28.89
C ALA A 122 1.35 4.68 -28.37
N VAL A 123 0.56 3.72 -27.85
CA VAL A 123 1.04 2.40 -27.44
C VAL A 123 1.51 1.57 -28.64
N GLN A 124 0.84 1.66 -29.79
CA GLN A 124 1.20 0.92 -31.01
C GLN A 124 2.46 1.48 -31.71
N GLU A 125 2.71 2.78 -31.61
CA GLU A 125 3.87 3.44 -32.24
C GLU A 125 5.17 3.36 -31.42
N GLY A 126 5.17 2.63 -30.29
CA GLY A 126 6.38 2.40 -29.50
C GLY A 126 6.97 3.67 -28.86
N GLN A 127 6.18 4.75 -28.75
CA GLN A 127 6.57 5.90 -27.95
C GLN A 127 6.60 5.45 -26.50
N ALA A 128 7.82 5.17 -26.01
CA ALA A 128 8.08 4.68 -24.67
C ALA A 128 7.22 5.45 -23.66
N ALA A 129 6.35 4.71 -22.98
CA ALA A 129 5.65 5.16 -21.80
C ALA A 129 6.71 5.74 -20.85
N HIS A 130 6.81 7.06 -20.76
CA HIS A 130 7.51 7.66 -19.65
C HIS A 130 6.69 7.29 -18.41
N PRO A 131 7.22 6.50 -17.46
CA PRO A 131 6.47 6.14 -16.28
C PRO A 131 6.36 7.39 -15.43
N SER A 132 5.28 8.15 -15.58
CA SER A 132 4.90 9.26 -14.71
C SER A 132 4.17 8.78 -13.45
N GLY A 133 4.24 7.49 -13.14
CA GLY A 133 3.84 6.92 -11.87
C GLY A 133 5.07 6.71 -10.97
N THR A 134 4.87 6.83 -9.66
CA THR A 134 5.81 6.36 -8.65
C THR A 134 5.92 4.84 -8.73
N VAL A 135 6.55 4.32 -9.79
CA VAL A 135 6.86 2.90 -9.90
C VAL A 135 7.92 2.64 -8.85
N VAL A 136 7.57 1.83 -7.86
CA VAL A 136 8.54 1.30 -6.90
C VAL A 136 9.68 0.69 -7.71
N THR A 137 10.88 1.24 -7.57
CA THR A 137 12.03 0.78 -8.34
C THR A 137 12.46 -0.60 -7.83
N GLU A 138 13.09 -1.40 -8.68
CA GLU A 138 13.65 -2.71 -8.30
C GLU A 138 14.60 -2.59 -7.09
N LYS A 139 15.40 -1.52 -7.04
CA LYS A 139 16.27 -1.19 -5.89
C LYS A 139 15.48 -1.07 -4.58
N GLN A 140 14.35 -0.37 -4.62
CA GLN A 140 13.51 -0.17 -3.45
C GLN A 140 12.81 -1.46 -3.00
N GLN A 141 12.47 -2.36 -3.92
CA GLN A 141 11.95 -3.70 -3.57
C GLN A 141 13.00 -4.55 -2.88
N ILE A 142 14.24 -4.52 -3.38
CA ILE A 142 15.37 -5.23 -2.78
C ILE A 142 15.63 -4.69 -1.36
N LEU A 143 15.58 -3.37 -1.17
CA LEU A 143 15.75 -2.74 0.15
C LEU A 143 14.66 -3.19 1.14
N GLU A 144 13.39 -3.19 0.71
CA GLU A 144 12.27 -3.67 1.51
C GLU A 144 12.40 -5.14 1.89
N HIS A 145 12.81 -5.98 0.94
CA HIS A 145 13.05 -7.39 1.21
C HIS A 145 14.14 -7.58 2.27
N ASN A 146 15.27 -6.90 2.12
CA ASN A 146 16.37 -6.96 3.08
C ASN A 146 15.95 -6.46 4.48
N LEU A 147 15.14 -5.40 4.56
CA LEU A 147 14.59 -4.89 5.82
C LEU A 147 13.67 -5.92 6.49
N GLN A 148 12.80 -6.59 5.73
CA GLN A 148 11.95 -7.66 6.25
C GLN A 148 12.76 -8.85 6.76
N ASP A 149 13.79 -9.25 6.03
CA ASP A 149 14.69 -10.32 6.43
C ASP A 149 15.45 -9.98 7.72
N ILE A 150 15.94 -8.74 7.85
CA ILE A 150 16.56 -8.26 9.09
C ILE A 150 15.57 -8.33 10.26
N ARG A 151 14.34 -7.83 10.09
CA ARG A 151 13.30 -7.88 11.14
C ARG A 151 13.03 -9.31 11.59
N LYS A 152 12.93 -10.25 10.65
CA LYS A 152 12.74 -11.67 10.96
C LYS A 152 13.93 -12.25 11.73
N ARG A 153 15.16 -11.98 11.28
CA ARG A 153 16.38 -12.46 11.96
C ARG A 153 16.54 -11.90 13.36
N VAL A 154 16.12 -10.65 13.60
CA VAL A 154 16.08 -10.04 14.94
C VAL A 154 15.10 -10.81 15.84
N GLN A 155 13.91 -11.13 15.35
CA GLN A 155 12.91 -11.90 16.11
C GLN A 155 13.40 -13.32 16.44
N ASP A 156 14.00 -14.01 15.45
CA ASP A 156 14.59 -15.33 15.66
C ASP A 156 15.72 -15.29 16.69
N MET A 157 16.53 -14.23 16.67
CA MET A 157 17.58 -13.99 17.66
C MET A 157 17.02 -13.76 19.06
N GLU A 158 15.95 -12.97 19.18
CA GLU A 158 15.26 -12.74 20.45
C GLU A 158 14.75 -14.04 21.06
N GLN A 159 14.17 -14.93 20.25
CA GLN A 159 13.72 -16.25 20.69
C GLN A 159 14.89 -17.13 21.15
N LYS A 160 16.01 -17.13 20.42
CA LYS A 160 17.22 -17.87 20.82
C LYS A 160 17.83 -17.34 22.11
N MET A 161 17.81 -16.02 22.33
CA MET A 161 18.25 -15.43 23.60
C MET A 161 17.38 -15.88 24.78
N LYS A 162 16.05 -15.92 24.61
CA LYS A 162 15.14 -16.46 25.64
C LYS A 162 15.41 -17.95 25.93
N MET A 163 15.69 -18.74 24.90
CA MET A 163 16.07 -20.15 25.07
C MET A 163 17.40 -20.30 25.81
N LEU A 164 18.38 -19.44 25.51
CA LEU A 164 19.67 -19.41 26.21
C LEU A 164 19.50 -19.06 27.70
N GLU A 165 18.67 -18.05 28.00
CA GLU A 165 18.36 -17.63 29.36
C GLU A 165 17.73 -18.79 30.16
N ASN A 166 16.69 -19.43 29.62
CA ASN A 166 16.03 -20.57 30.27
C ASN A 166 17.00 -21.74 30.52
N LEU A 167 17.84 -22.10 29.53
CA LEU A 167 18.81 -23.18 29.70
C LEU A 167 19.87 -22.85 30.74
N GLN A 168 20.24 -21.58 30.86
CA GLN A 168 21.20 -21.10 31.85
C GLN A 168 20.60 -21.12 33.26
N ASP A 169 19.34 -20.73 33.41
CA ASP A 169 18.61 -20.82 34.68
C ASP A 169 18.43 -22.27 35.13
N ASP A 170 18.06 -23.17 34.20
CA ASP A 170 17.97 -24.60 34.47
C ASP A 170 19.33 -25.17 34.90
N PHE A 171 20.42 -24.76 34.23
CA PHE A 171 21.76 -25.18 34.60
C PHE A 171 22.13 -24.72 36.01
N ASP A 172 21.92 -23.43 36.31
CA ASP A 172 22.23 -22.84 37.60
C ASP A 172 21.43 -23.49 38.73
N PHE A 173 20.13 -23.73 38.51
CA PHE A 173 19.27 -24.44 39.44
C PHE A 173 19.74 -25.88 39.71
N ASN A 174 20.02 -26.65 38.65
CA ASN A 174 20.48 -28.04 38.79
C ASN A 174 21.86 -28.12 39.46
N TYR A 175 22.78 -27.20 39.13
CA TYR A 175 24.10 -27.13 39.73
C TYR A 175 24.03 -26.79 41.22
N LYS A 176 23.27 -25.75 41.60
CA LYS A 176 23.06 -25.36 43.00
C LYS A 176 22.41 -26.49 43.81
N THR A 177 21.43 -27.19 43.23
CA THR A 177 20.77 -28.33 43.87
C THR A 177 21.72 -29.51 44.10
N LEU A 178 22.57 -29.82 43.12
CA LEU A 178 23.55 -30.90 43.27
C LEU A 178 24.61 -30.56 44.31
N LYS A 179 25.08 -29.30 44.31
CA LYS A 179 26.07 -28.81 45.27
C LYS A 179 25.55 -28.87 46.71
N SER A 180 24.34 -28.39 46.95
CA SER A 180 23.73 -28.45 48.29
C SER A 180 23.46 -29.88 48.75
N GLN A 181 23.04 -30.78 47.87
CA GLN A 181 22.91 -32.21 48.21
C GLN A 181 24.24 -32.85 48.60
N GLY A 182 25.33 -32.53 47.88
CA GLY A 182 26.68 -33.02 48.20
C GLY A 182 27.23 -32.50 49.53
N GLU A 183 26.78 -31.32 49.97
CA GLU A 183 27.12 -30.75 51.29
C GLU A 183 26.32 -31.40 52.43
N LEU A 184 25.09 -31.88 52.18
CA LEU A 184 24.25 -32.57 53.19
C LEU A 184 24.45 -34.10 53.27
N SER A 185 25.00 -34.74 52.24
CA SER A 185 25.06 -36.21 52.12
C SER A 185 26.33 -36.87 52.66
N GLN A 186 27.11 -36.18 53.51
CA GLN A 186 28.37 -36.70 54.05
C GLN A 186 28.23 -37.95 54.94
N ASP A 187 27.00 -38.32 55.35
CA ASP A 187 26.80 -39.30 56.43
C ASP A 187 26.14 -40.65 56.07
N LEU A 188 25.65 -40.94 54.85
CA LEU A 188 24.92 -42.22 54.62
C LEU A 188 25.11 -42.86 53.21
N ASN A 189 25.64 -44.10 53.23
CA ASN A 189 25.58 -45.16 52.20
C ASN A 189 26.09 -44.84 50.76
N GLY A 190 27.40 -45.04 50.53
CA GLY A 190 28.15 -44.42 49.43
C GLY A 190 28.06 -45.00 48.01
N ASN A 191 27.45 -46.16 47.75
CA ASN A 191 27.58 -46.80 46.41
C ASN A 191 26.45 -46.44 45.42
N SER A 192 25.19 -46.33 45.84
CA SER A 192 24.08 -45.93 44.95
C SER A 192 24.01 -44.41 44.74
N GLN A 193 24.35 -43.62 45.76
CA GLN A 193 24.44 -42.16 45.68
C GLN A 193 25.56 -41.71 44.73
N ALA A 194 26.73 -42.36 44.77
CA ALA A 194 27.84 -42.01 43.88
C ALA A 194 27.50 -42.20 42.39
N ALA A 195 26.71 -43.23 42.05
CA ALA A 195 26.25 -43.44 40.67
C ALA A 195 25.26 -42.34 40.22
N ALA A 196 24.32 -41.97 41.09
CA ALA A 196 23.36 -40.89 40.83
C ALA A 196 24.04 -39.51 40.68
N THR A 197 25.03 -39.20 41.53
CA THR A 197 25.82 -37.97 41.44
C THR A 197 26.63 -37.92 40.14
N ARG A 198 27.25 -39.04 39.72
CA ARG A 198 27.94 -39.11 38.41
C ARG A 198 27.00 -38.88 37.25
N GLN A 199 25.79 -39.44 37.29
CA GLN A 199 24.79 -39.21 36.24
C GLN A 199 24.37 -37.74 36.18
N LYS A 200 24.15 -37.09 37.33
CA LYS A 200 23.83 -35.66 37.40
C LYS A 200 24.97 -34.77 36.90
N MET A 201 26.22 -35.11 37.20
CA MET A 201 27.39 -34.41 36.64
C MET A 201 27.47 -34.53 35.11
N ALA A 202 27.25 -35.72 34.56
CA ALA A 202 27.21 -35.91 33.11
C ALA A 202 26.09 -35.10 32.44
N GLN A 203 24.92 -34.98 33.07
CA GLN A 203 23.83 -34.11 32.60
C GLN A 203 24.24 -32.63 32.61
N LEU A 204 24.91 -32.16 33.66
CA LEU A 204 25.40 -30.77 33.75
C LEU A 204 26.47 -30.48 32.70
N GLU A 205 27.38 -31.42 32.42
CA GLU A 205 28.36 -31.30 31.33
C GLU A 205 27.68 -31.18 29.96
N GLN A 206 26.62 -31.97 29.72
CA GLN A 206 25.83 -31.86 28.49
C GLN A 206 25.15 -30.50 28.37
N MET A 207 24.59 -29.97 29.46
CA MET A 207 23.99 -28.64 29.49
C MET A 207 25.02 -27.53 29.23
N LEU A 208 26.23 -27.63 29.80
CA LEU A 208 27.32 -26.69 29.51
C LEU A 208 27.73 -26.69 28.04
N SER A 209 27.83 -27.87 27.43
CA SER A 209 28.12 -28.01 26.01
C SER A 209 27.03 -27.36 25.14
N ALA A 210 25.76 -27.58 25.48
CA ALA A 210 24.63 -26.95 24.80
C ALA A 210 24.62 -25.40 24.97
N LEU A 211 24.94 -24.90 26.18
CA LEU A 211 25.10 -23.47 26.45
C LEU A 211 26.23 -22.84 25.61
N ASP A 212 27.40 -23.48 25.55
CA ASP A 212 28.53 -23.00 24.73
C ASP A 212 28.15 -22.96 23.24
N GLN A 213 27.54 -24.03 22.72
CA GLN A 213 27.10 -24.09 21.33
C GLN A 213 26.09 -22.99 21.00
N LEU A 214 25.07 -22.82 21.86
CA LEU A 214 24.02 -21.82 21.63
C LEU A 214 24.57 -20.39 21.71
N ARG A 215 25.48 -20.10 22.65
CA ARG A 215 26.18 -18.80 22.74
C ARG A 215 26.99 -18.50 21.49
N ARG A 216 27.79 -19.47 21.01
CA ARG A 216 28.58 -19.30 19.78
C ARG A 216 27.69 -19.07 18.56
N GLN A 217 26.60 -19.80 18.46
CA GLN A 217 25.62 -19.64 17.38
C GLN A 217 25.01 -18.24 17.41
N ILE A 218 24.54 -17.78 18.57
CA ILE A 218 23.98 -16.43 18.76
C ILE A 218 24.99 -15.35 18.35
N VAL A 219 26.24 -15.44 18.82
CA VAL A 219 27.29 -14.46 18.48
C VAL A 219 27.56 -14.43 16.98
N THR A 220 27.62 -15.60 16.33
CA THR A 220 27.85 -15.71 14.88
C THR A 220 26.71 -15.09 14.09
N GLU A 221 25.46 -15.41 14.45
CA GLU A 221 24.28 -14.89 13.81
C GLU A 221 24.10 -13.38 14.03
N MET A 222 24.47 -12.86 15.22
CA MET A 222 24.53 -11.43 15.52
C MET A 222 25.55 -10.72 14.62
N GLY A 223 26.74 -11.28 14.44
CA GLY A 223 27.75 -10.73 13.53
C GLY A 223 27.22 -10.60 12.10
N GLY A 224 26.57 -11.65 11.58
CA GLY A 224 25.94 -11.60 10.26
C GLY A 224 24.73 -10.66 10.18
N LEU A 225 24.06 -10.38 11.29
CA LEU A 225 22.93 -9.46 11.36
C LEU A 225 23.42 -8.02 11.26
N LEU A 226 24.48 -7.68 12.00
CA LEU A 226 25.12 -6.37 11.94
C LEU A 226 25.64 -6.05 10.54
N THR A 227 26.25 -7.02 9.84
CA THR A 227 26.69 -6.83 8.46
C THR A 227 25.52 -6.53 7.52
N ALA A 228 24.39 -7.23 7.67
CA ALA A 228 23.20 -6.97 6.85
C ALA A 228 22.57 -5.61 7.17
N MET A 229 22.53 -5.22 8.44
CA MET A 229 22.07 -3.89 8.87
C MET A 229 22.94 -2.78 8.30
N ASP A 230 24.27 -2.91 8.32
CA ASP A 230 25.19 -1.92 7.73
C ASP A 230 24.95 -1.76 6.22
N TYR A 231 24.72 -2.86 5.51
CA TYR A 231 24.39 -2.82 4.08
C TYR A 231 23.08 -2.06 3.81
N VAL A 232 22.01 -2.37 4.54
CA VAL A 232 20.71 -1.71 4.38
C VAL A 232 20.79 -0.23 4.76
N GLN A 233 21.47 0.08 5.87
CA GLN A 233 21.66 1.45 6.34
C GLN A 233 22.37 2.29 5.28
N LYS A 234 23.46 1.79 4.69
CA LYS A 234 24.20 2.50 3.63
C LYS A 234 23.33 2.77 2.40
N ASN A 235 22.58 1.77 1.94
CA ASN A 235 21.67 1.97 0.80
C ASN A 235 20.59 3.02 1.11
N LEU A 236 20.03 3.00 2.32
CA LEU A 236 19.03 3.97 2.75
C LEU A 236 19.60 5.40 2.81
N THR A 237 20.79 5.60 3.38
CA THR A 237 21.38 6.93 3.58
C THR A 237 22.05 7.49 2.33
N ASP A 238 22.77 6.65 1.60
CA ASP A 238 23.68 7.09 0.54
C ASP A 238 22.99 7.09 -0.83
N GLU A 239 22.01 6.20 -1.05
CA GLU A 239 21.22 6.17 -2.29
C GLU A 239 19.84 6.82 -2.09
N GLU A 240 18.94 6.18 -1.34
CA GLU A 240 17.52 6.57 -1.33
C GLU A 240 17.28 7.97 -0.74
N LEU A 241 17.96 8.31 0.36
CA LEU A 241 17.90 9.64 0.96
C LEU A 241 18.57 10.70 0.07
N ALA A 242 19.67 10.36 -0.61
CA ALA A 242 20.34 11.28 -1.52
C ALA A 242 19.46 11.59 -2.75
N ASP A 243 18.85 10.56 -3.34
CA ASP A 243 17.91 10.68 -4.46
C ASP A 243 16.66 11.45 -4.06
N TRP A 244 16.14 11.23 -2.85
CA TRP A 244 15.03 12.03 -2.33
C TRP A 244 15.42 13.50 -2.17
N LYS A 245 16.60 13.81 -1.59
CA LYS A 245 17.09 15.21 -1.48
C LYS A 245 17.22 15.85 -2.86
N ARG A 246 17.66 15.10 -3.87
CA ARG A 246 17.75 15.59 -5.25
C ARG A 246 16.36 15.89 -5.83
N ARG A 247 15.39 15.00 -5.63
CA ARG A 247 13.98 15.22 -6.02
C ARG A 247 13.39 16.43 -5.31
N GLN A 248 13.68 16.61 -4.03
CA GLN A 248 13.25 17.78 -3.25
C GLN A 248 13.79 19.09 -3.84
N GLN A 249 15.09 19.16 -4.15
CA GLN A 249 15.68 20.33 -4.80
C GLN A 249 14.98 20.67 -6.13
N ILE A 250 14.71 19.65 -6.95
CA ILE A 250 14.04 19.82 -8.25
C ILE A 250 12.59 20.29 -8.04
N ALA A 251 11.86 19.73 -7.09
CA ALA A 251 10.49 20.16 -6.77
C ALA A 251 10.46 21.62 -6.28
N CYS A 252 11.42 22.05 -5.46
CA CYS A 252 11.52 23.43 -4.98
C CYS A 252 11.75 24.46 -6.09
N ILE A 253 12.24 24.06 -7.28
CA ILE A 253 12.42 24.94 -8.44
C ILE A 253 11.30 24.77 -9.50
N GLY A 254 10.18 24.15 -9.14
CA GLY A 254 9.02 23.98 -10.02
C GLY A 254 8.99 22.65 -10.79
N GLY A 255 9.84 21.68 -10.41
CA GLY A 255 9.75 20.31 -10.92
C GLY A 255 8.60 19.50 -10.29
N PRO A 256 8.45 18.23 -10.67
CA PRO A 256 7.34 17.39 -10.23
C PRO A 256 7.32 17.18 -8.70
N PRO A 257 6.14 17.18 -8.05
CA PRO A 257 6.00 17.21 -6.59
C PRO A 257 6.22 15.86 -5.88
N ASN A 258 7.01 14.94 -6.44
CA ASN A 258 7.20 13.60 -5.87
C ASN A 258 8.23 13.59 -4.73
N ILE A 259 7.84 14.17 -3.58
CA ILE A 259 8.70 14.43 -2.40
C ILE A 259 8.18 13.84 -1.09
N CYS A 260 7.18 12.95 -1.13
CA CYS A 260 6.66 12.33 0.09
C CYS A 260 7.76 11.55 0.84
N LEU A 261 7.81 11.68 2.17
CA LEU A 261 8.78 11.02 3.04
C LEU A 261 8.29 9.69 3.61
N ASP A 262 6.99 9.40 3.54
CA ASP A 262 6.35 8.26 4.23
C ASP A 262 7.13 6.95 4.10
N ARG A 263 7.64 6.66 2.90
CA ARG A 263 8.38 5.42 2.64
C ARG A 263 9.77 5.40 3.27
N LEU A 264 10.49 6.53 3.19
CA LEU A 264 11.80 6.69 3.84
C LEU A 264 11.66 6.66 5.37
N GLU A 265 10.57 7.21 5.91
CA GLU A 265 10.30 7.18 7.35
C GLU A 265 9.89 5.79 7.84
N THR A 266 9.24 5.01 6.98
CA THR A 266 8.86 3.61 7.27
C THR A 266 10.04 2.65 7.30
N TRP A 267 11.09 2.94 6.52
CA TRP A 267 12.30 2.13 6.42
C TRP A 267 13.26 2.38 7.58
#